data_AF-A0A7J8C7G8-F1
#
_entry.id   AF-A0A7J8C7G8-F1
#
_cell.length_a   1.000
_cell.length_b   1.000
_cell.length_c   1.000
_cell.angle_alpha   90.00
_cell.angle_beta   90.00
_cell.angle_gamma   90.00
#
_symmetry.space_group_name_H-M   'P 1'
#
loop_
_entity.id
_entity.type
_entity.pdbx_description
1 polymer ?
#
loop_
_entity_poly.entity_id
_entity_poly.type
_entity_poly.pdbx_seq_one_letter_code
_entity_poly.pdbx_strand_id
1 'polypeptide(L)'
;MEQPKGVDWTVIILTCQYKNSVEVFQRELEVRQKREQIPARTLLLAVEDPETRMGSGGATLNALLVAAEHLSAREGFTVVTSDVLHSAWILILHMVSKMLGGALVCVAQLVGTSSHSPEGCWFNLAHA
;
A
#
# COMPACT_ATOMS: atom_id res chain seq x y z
N MET A 1 16.16 16.53 19.95
CA MET A 1 15.86 15.17 19.49
C MET A 1 15.07 15.31 18.21
N GLU A 2 15.73 15.16 17.06
CA GLU A 2 15.02 15.13 15.79
C GLU A 2 14.27 13.79 15.73
N GLN A 3 12.94 13.86 15.64
CA GLN A 3 12.13 12.69 15.32
C GLN A 3 12.62 12.15 13.97
N PRO A 4 12.79 10.82 13.81
CA PRO A 4 13.14 10.28 12.50
C PRO A 4 12.09 10.75 11.49
N LYS A 5 12.53 11.48 10.46
CA LYS A 5 11.66 11.83 9.33
C LYS A 5 11.13 10.52 8.76
N GLY A 6 9.86 10.23 9.01
CA GLY A 6 9.19 9.06 8.44
C GLY A 6 9.32 9.06 6.92
N VAL A 7 9.34 7.87 6.32
CA VAL A 7 9.38 7.73 4.86
C VAL A 7 8.17 8.45 4.26
N ASP A 8 8.44 9.27 3.25
CA ASP A 8 7.41 10.01 2.54
C ASP A 8 6.80 9.16 1.42
N TRP A 9 5.82 8.34 1.79
CA TRP A 9 5.16 7.43 0.86
C TRP A 9 4.43 8.22 -0.23
N THR A 10 4.72 7.89 -1.49
CA THR A 10 3.95 8.38 -2.64
C THR A 10 2.62 7.66 -2.72
N VAL A 11 2.64 6.34 -2.52
CA VAL A 11 1.46 5.48 -2.56
C VAL A 11 1.51 4.44 -1.43
N ILE A 12 0.38 4.22 -0.77
CA ILE A 12 0.14 3.05 0.07
C ILE A 12 -0.99 2.26 -0.57
N ILE A 13 -0.72 1.00 -0.92
CA ILE A 13 -1.70 0.09 -1.50
C ILE A 13 -1.92 -1.07 -0.54
N LEU A 14 -3.17 -1.33 -0.19
CA LEU A 14 -3.60 -2.51 0.53
C LEU A 14 -4.28 -3.47 -0.44
N THR A 15 -3.73 -4.67 -0.58
CA THR A 15 -4.33 -5.76 -1.37
C THR A 15 -5.03 -6.75 -0.45
N CYS A 16 -6.24 -7.18 -0.83
CA CYS A 16 -6.97 -8.19 -0.07
C CYS A 16 -7.77 -9.15 -0.98
N GLN A 17 -7.91 -10.39 -0.52
CA GLN A 17 -8.62 -11.45 -1.26
C GLN A 17 -10.14 -11.42 -1.06
N TYR A 18 -10.66 -10.56 -0.17
CA TYR A 18 -12.06 -10.54 0.23
C TYR A 18 -12.78 -9.29 -0.31
N LYS A 19 -13.67 -9.50 -1.29
CA LYS A 19 -14.50 -8.46 -1.94
C LYS A 19 -15.12 -7.45 -0.97
N ASN A 20 -15.75 -7.96 0.08
CA ASN A 20 -16.50 -7.12 1.02
C ASN A 20 -15.60 -6.33 1.98
N SER A 21 -14.29 -6.55 1.95
CA SER A 21 -13.33 -5.89 2.84
C SER A 21 -12.65 -4.68 2.20
N VAL A 22 -12.66 -4.56 0.87
CA VAL A 22 -11.99 -3.46 0.15
C VAL A 22 -12.52 -2.10 0.60
N GLU A 23 -13.84 -1.93 0.65
CA GLU A 23 -14.47 -0.66 1.08
C GLU A 23 -14.15 -0.32 2.54
N VAL A 24 -14.13 -1.33 3.41
CA VAL A 24 -13.79 -1.16 4.84
C VAL A 24 -12.33 -0.71 4.98
N PHE A 25 -11.41 -1.34 4.25
CA PHE A 25 -10.00 -0.96 4.28
C PHE A 25 -9.76 0.41 3.66
N GLN A 26 -10.43 0.74 2.56
CA GLN A 26 -10.37 2.07 1.96
C GLN A 26 -10.81 3.13 2.98
N ARG A 27 -11.93 2.88 3.66
CA ARG A 27 -12.45 3.80 4.68
C ARG A 27 -11.49 3.99 5.84
N GLU A 28 -10.86 2.92 6.32
CA GLU A 28 -9.90 3.00 7.41
C GLU A 28 -8.64 3.78 7.01
N LEU A 29 -8.14 3.59 5.79
CA LEU A 29 -7.02 4.38 5.24
C LEU A 29 -7.38 5.89 5.20
N GLU A 30 -8.57 6.24 4.73
CA GLU A 30 -9.06 7.61 4.72
C GLU A 30 -9.19 8.21 6.13
N VAL A 31 -9.68 7.44 7.10
CA VAL A 31 -9.79 7.88 8.49
C VAL A 31 -8.41 8.19 9.06
N ARG A 32 -7.42 7.35 8.78
CA ARG A 32 -6.03 7.58 9.23
C ARG A 32 -5.41 8.81 8.57
N GLN A 33 -5.70 9.06 7.29
CA GLN A 33 -5.27 10.28 6.61
C GLN A 33 -5.92 11.53 7.21
N LYS A 34 -7.23 11.49 7.51
CA LYS A 34 -7.95 12.59 8.17
C LYS A 34 -7.47 12.87 9.59
N ARG A 35 -6.93 11.86 10.27
CA ARG A 35 -6.31 11.97 11.59
C ARG A 35 -4.83 12.37 11.52
N GLU A 36 -4.33 12.75 10.34
CA GLU A 36 -2.94 13.15 10.09
C GLU A 36 -1.89 12.06 10.42
N GLN A 37 -2.33 10.81 10.56
CA GLN A 37 -1.44 9.66 10.77
C GLN A 37 -0.77 9.22 9.47
N ILE A 38 -1.36 9.59 8.34
CA ILE A 38 -0.84 9.40 6.99
C ILE A 38 -0.82 10.77 6.31
N PRO A 39 0.28 11.19 5.66
CA PRO A 39 0.34 12.46 4.96
C PRO A 39 -0.77 12.58 3.90
N ALA A 40 -1.42 13.75 3.83
CA ALA A 40 -2.53 14.01 2.90
C ALA A 40 -2.14 13.87 1.41
N ARG A 41 -0.86 14.02 1.09
CA ARG A 41 -0.32 13.84 -0.28
C ARG A 41 -0.20 12.38 -0.71
N THR A 42 -0.20 11.44 0.25
CA THR A 42 -0.06 10.01 -0.02
C THR A 42 -1.30 9.51 -0.75
N LEU A 43 -1.13 8.83 -1.89
CA LEU A 43 -2.21 8.11 -2.54
C LEU A 43 -2.55 6.85 -1.75
N LEU A 44 -3.83 6.66 -1.40
CA LEU A 44 -4.30 5.51 -0.62
C LEU A 44 -5.29 4.69 -1.42
N LEU A 45 -4.94 3.42 -1.65
CA LEU A 45 -5.76 2.49 -2.44
C LEU A 45 -5.93 1.17 -1.70
N ALA A 46 -7.17 0.75 -1.49
CA ALA A 46 -7.51 -0.63 -1.20
C ALA A 46 -7.94 -1.31 -2.50
N VAL A 47 -7.36 -2.47 -2.78
CA VAL A 47 -7.50 -3.18 -4.06
C VAL A 47 -7.82 -4.64 -3.78
N GLU A 48 -8.79 -5.16 -4.51
CA GLU A 48 -9.08 -6.59 -4.50
C GLU A 48 -8.01 -7.36 -5.30
N ASP A 49 -7.58 -8.51 -4.80
CA ASP A 49 -6.84 -9.45 -5.63
C ASP A 49 -7.77 -10.04 -6.71
N PRO A 50 -7.35 -10.08 -7.99
CA PRO A 50 -8.21 -10.55 -9.07
C PRO A 50 -8.53 -12.05 -8.98
N GLU A 51 -7.76 -12.81 -8.19
CA GLU A 51 -8.04 -14.21 -7.88
C GLU A 51 -7.95 -14.51 -6.39
N THR A 52 -8.88 -15.31 -5.87
CA THR A 52 -8.94 -15.73 -4.46
C THR A 52 -7.76 -16.61 -4.03
N ARG A 53 -6.91 -17.08 -4.96
CA ARG A 53 -5.71 -17.89 -4.68
C ARG A 53 -4.43 -17.23 -5.20
N MET A 54 -4.39 -15.90 -5.21
CA MET A 54 -3.20 -15.18 -5.58
C MET A 54 -2.13 -15.31 -4.48
N GLY A 55 -0.93 -15.78 -4.84
CA GLY A 55 0.24 -15.77 -3.96
C GLY A 55 0.78 -14.35 -3.74
N SER A 56 1.67 -14.15 -2.77
CA SER A 56 2.23 -12.82 -2.42
C SER A 56 2.85 -12.08 -3.62
N GLY A 57 3.51 -12.81 -4.53
CA GLY A 57 4.06 -12.23 -5.76
C GLY A 57 2.99 -11.69 -6.71
N GLY A 58 1.87 -12.39 -6.86
CA GLY A 58 0.75 -11.92 -7.67
C GLY A 58 0.10 -10.68 -7.06
N ALA A 59 -0.09 -10.67 -5.74
CA ALA A 59 -0.66 -9.52 -5.04
C ALA A 59 0.26 -8.30 -5.13
N THR A 60 1.58 -8.52 -5.04
CA THR A 60 2.58 -7.47 -5.28
C THR A 60 2.47 -6.91 -6.70
N LEU A 61 2.35 -7.77 -7.71
CA LEU A 61 2.22 -7.34 -9.10
C LEU A 61 0.91 -6.58 -9.34
N ASN A 62 -0.20 -7.06 -8.77
CA ASN A 62 -1.50 -6.39 -8.81
C ASN A 62 -1.40 -4.97 -8.21
N ALA A 63 -0.78 -4.84 -7.03
CA ALA A 63 -0.54 -3.55 -6.41
C ALA A 63 0.30 -2.63 -7.30
N LEU A 64 1.41 -3.12 -7.87
CA LEU A 64 2.27 -2.31 -8.73
C LEU A 64 1.56 -1.86 -10.02
N LEU A 65 0.74 -2.73 -10.61
CA LEU A 65 -0.06 -2.38 -11.79
C LEU A 65 -1.04 -1.26 -11.46
N VAL A 66 -1.81 -1.41 -10.39
CA VAL A 66 -2.79 -0.40 -9.96
C VAL A 66 -2.11 0.90 -9.53
N ALA A 67 -0.93 0.83 -8.91
CA ALA A 67 -0.10 2.01 -8.61
C ALA A 67 0.30 2.73 -9.90
N ALA A 68 0.81 2.01 -10.89
CA ALA A 68 1.24 2.57 -12.16
C ALA A 68 0.08 3.24 -12.89
N GLU A 69 -1.11 2.63 -12.89
CA GLU A 69 -2.32 3.21 -13.48
C GLU A 69 -2.67 4.58 -12.85
N HIS A 70 -2.74 4.63 -11.52
CA HIS A 70 -3.13 5.84 -10.82
C HIS A 70 -2.06 6.93 -10.89
N LEU A 71 -0.79 6.56 -10.79
CA LEU A 71 0.31 7.51 -10.94
C LEU A 71 0.42 8.02 -12.37
N SER A 72 0.24 7.15 -13.37
CA SER A 72 0.22 7.56 -14.78
C SER A 72 -0.90 8.56 -15.04
N ALA A 73 -2.11 8.28 -14.55
CA ALA A 73 -3.25 9.18 -14.68
C ALA A 73 -3.03 10.53 -13.95
N ARG A 74 -2.40 10.50 -12.77
CA ARG A 74 -2.06 11.72 -12.00
C ARG A 74 -1.07 12.63 -12.72
N GLU A 75 -0.10 12.05 -13.42
CA GLU A 75 0.87 12.79 -14.24
C GLU A 75 0.33 13.16 -15.64
N GLY A 76 -0.92 12.81 -15.96
CA GLY A 76 -1.58 13.15 -17.22
C GLY A 76 -1.22 12.24 -18.39
N PHE A 77 -0.60 11.08 -18.15
CA PHE A 77 -0.37 10.08 -19.19
C PHE A 77 -1.67 9.37 -19.59
N THR A 78 -1.81 9.06 -20.87
CA THR A 78 -2.96 8.31 -21.43
C THR A 78 -2.72 6.80 -21.52
N VAL A 79 -1.49 6.38 -21.24
CA VAL A 79 -1.06 4.98 -21.20
C VAL A 79 -0.41 4.69 -19.85
N VAL A 80 -0.57 3.46 -19.37
CA VAL A 80 0.13 3.01 -18.16
C VAL A 80 1.61 2.87 -18.49
N THR A 81 2.46 3.64 -17.80
CA THR A 81 3.92 3.54 -17.92
C THR A 81 4.53 3.07 -16.62
N SER A 82 5.61 2.29 -16.68
CA SER A 82 6.41 1.90 -15.53
C SER A 82 7.30 3.03 -15.01
N ASP A 83 7.52 4.09 -15.79
CA ASP A 83 8.44 5.17 -15.44
C ASP A 83 8.04 5.89 -14.15
N VAL A 84 6.72 6.02 -13.91
CA VAL A 84 6.18 6.64 -12.69
C VAL A 84 6.46 5.83 -11.42
N LEU A 85 6.79 4.54 -11.55
CA LEU A 85 7.15 3.71 -10.40
C LEU A 85 8.59 3.96 -9.94
N HIS A 86 9.50 4.37 -10.84
CA HIS A 86 10.92 4.57 -10.52
C HIS A 86 11.16 5.73 -9.54
N SER A 87 10.29 6.74 -9.56
CA SER A 87 10.35 7.91 -8.67
C SER A 87 9.43 7.80 -7.46
N ALA A 88 8.67 6.72 -7.33
CA ALA A 88 7.65 6.57 -6.30
C ALA A 88 8.15 5.74 -5.11
N TRP A 89 7.80 6.17 -3.90
CA TRP A 89 7.89 5.35 -2.70
C TRP A 89 6.56 4.62 -2.50
N ILE A 90 6.57 3.30 -2.66
CA ILE A 90 5.36 2.49 -2.63
C ILE A 90 5.41 1.52 -1.46
N LEU A 91 4.42 1.61 -0.58
CA LEU A 91 4.17 0.64 0.49
C LEU A 91 3.04 -0.29 0.07
N ILE A 92 3.33 -1.59 -0.01
CA ILE A 92 2.33 -2.62 -0.33
C ILE A 92 2.02 -3.39 0.96
N LEU A 93 0.75 -3.36 1.36
CA LEU A 93 0.20 -4.12 2.48
C LEU A 93 -0.63 -5.27 1.89
N HIS A 94 -0.19 -6.51 2.09
CA HIS A 94 -0.94 -7.67 1.63
C HIS A 94 -1.66 -8.36 2.78
N MET A 95 -2.99 -8.44 2.68
CA MET A 95 -3.87 -9.02 3.69
C MET A 95 -4.16 -10.47 3.35
N VAL A 96 -3.32 -11.37 3.85
CA VAL A 96 -3.58 -12.82 3.81
C VAL A 96 -4.25 -13.25 5.09
N SER A 97 -5.39 -13.93 4.98
CA SER A 97 -5.99 -14.61 6.13
C SER A 97 -5.11 -15.80 6.52
N LYS A 98 -4.15 -15.55 7.40
CA LYS A 98 -3.75 -16.56 8.39
C LYS A 98 -4.21 -16.06 9.74
N MET A 99 -5.30 -16.63 10.21
CA MET A 99 -5.74 -16.50 11.59
C MET A 99 -4.71 -17.20 12.49
N LEU A 100 -3.68 -16.47 12.91
CA LEU A 100 -2.79 -16.88 14.00
C LEU A 100 -3.18 -16.07 15.24
N GLY A 101 -3.89 -16.70 16.17
CA GLY A 101 -4.12 -16.15 17.52
C GLY A 101 -4.91 -14.84 17.61
N GLY A 102 -5.74 -14.49 16.62
CA GLY A 102 -6.55 -13.27 16.65
C GLY A 102 -5.84 -12.00 16.20
N ALA A 103 -4.61 -12.09 15.69
CA ALA A 103 -3.88 -10.98 15.09
C ALA A 103 -3.95 -11.02 13.55
N LEU A 104 -4.21 -9.87 12.95
CA LEU A 104 -4.18 -9.64 11.51
C LEU A 104 -2.71 -9.61 11.05
N VAL A 105 -2.25 -10.65 10.35
CA VAL A 105 -0.87 -10.70 9.83
C VAL A 105 -0.81 -9.97 8.49
N CYS A 106 -0.29 -8.74 8.49
CA CYS A 106 0.03 -8.01 7.27
C CYS A 106 1.43 -8.42 6.79
N VAL A 107 1.56 -8.84 5.53
CA VAL A 107 2.88 -8.87 4.87
C VAL A 107 3.09 -7.49 4.26
N ALA A 108 4.03 -6.73 4.80
CA ALA A 108 4.46 -5.46 4.22
C ALA A 108 5.61 -5.74 3.23
N GLN A 109 5.41 -5.41 1.96
CA GLN A 109 6.48 -5.37 0.97
C GLN A 109 6.77 -3.91 0.61
N LEU A 110 8.03 -3.52 0.79
CA LEU A 110 8.54 -2.19 0.48
C LEU A 110 9.12 -2.24 -0.93
N VAL A 111 8.59 -1.42 -1.83
CA VAL A 111 9.19 -1.20 -3.15
C VAL A 111 9.64 0.25 -3.20
N GLY A 112 10.94 0.47 -3.05
CA GLY A 112 11.58 1.77 -3.15
C GLY A 112 12.90 1.64 -3.92
N THR A 113 12.99 2.25 -5.09
CA THR A 113 14.20 2.23 -5.94
C THR A 113 15.06 3.46 -5.71
N SER A 114 15.49 3.67 -4.47
CA SER A 114 16.63 4.54 -4.19
C SER A 114 17.56 3.86 -3.21
N SER A 115 18.86 4.12 -3.32
CA SER A 115 19.97 3.45 -2.63
C SER A 115 20.00 3.61 -1.10
N HIS A 116 18.88 4.00 -0.47
CA HIS A 116 18.70 4.03 0.98
C HIS A 116 17.62 3.00 1.36
N SER A 117 18.08 1.89 1.91
CA SER A 117 17.24 0.84 2.49
C SER A 117 16.40 1.42 3.64
N PRO A 118 15.06 1.36 3.60
CA PRO A 118 14.24 1.72 4.74
C PRO A 118 14.29 0.58 5.75
N GLU A 119 15.08 0.74 6.82
CA GLU A 119 15.04 -0.18 7.95
C GLU A 119 13.67 -0.09 8.64
N GLY A 120 12.88 -1.16 8.52
CA GLY A 120 11.81 -1.56 9.44
C GLY A 120 10.78 -0.50 9.86
N CYS A 121 9.89 -0.11 8.95
CA CYS A 121 8.69 0.67 9.32
C CYS A 121 7.55 -0.28 9.72
N TRP A 122 7.42 -0.60 11.01
CA TRP A 122 6.34 -1.44 11.54
C TRP A 122 5.03 -0.64 11.60
N PHE A 123 4.13 -0.86 10.64
CA PHE A 123 2.75 -0.36 10.71
C PHE A 123 1.91 -1.30 11.58
N ASN A 124 1.65 -0.93 12.83
CA ASN A 124 0.70 -1.65 13.68
C ASN A 124 -0.74 -1.26 13.29
N LEU A 125 -1.42 -2.12 12.54
CA LEU A 125 -2.84 -1.97 12.19
C LEU A 125 -3.80 -2.41 13.32
N ALA A 126 -3.27 -2.71 14.52
CA ALA A 126 -3.94 -3.54 15.53
C ALA A 126 -4.85 -2.81 16.54
N HIS A 127 -5.13 -1.52 16.41
CA HIS A 127 -6.09 -0.84 17.30
C HIS A 127 -7.07 0.01 16.49
N ALA A 128 -8.17 -0.63 16.11
CA ALA A 128 -9.46 0.01 15.84
C ALA A 128 -10.37 -0.22 17.05
#